data_AF-W2LFN8-F1
#
_entry.id   AF-W2LFN8-F1
#
_cell.length_a   1.000
_cell.length_b   1.000
_cell.length_c   1.000
_cell.angle_alpha   90.00
_cell.angle_beta   90.00
_cell.angle_gamma   90.00
#
_symmetry.space_group_name_H-M   'P 1'
#
loop_
_entity.id
_entity.type
_entity.pdbx_description
1 polymer ?
#
loop_
_entity_poly.entity_id
_entity_poly.type
_entity_poly.pdbx_seq_one_letter_code
_entity_poly.pdbx_strand_id
1 'polypeptide(L)' 'MPRGRLLTVAECERIKVYKEEKLSNREIARRLKRAEVAIRNFLKKATGSQESNKVGR' A
#
# COMPACT_ATOMS: atom_id res chain seq x y z
N MET A 1 -4.01 -4.79 -18.25
CA MET A 1 -4.33 -5.97 -17.42
C MET A 1 -3.33 -6.07 -16.26
N PRO A 2 -3.77 -6.09 -15.00
CA PRO A 2 -2.86 -6.35 -13.88
C PRO A 2 -2.29 -7.77 -14.01
N ARG A 3 -0.96 -7.91 -14.09
CA ARG A 3 -0.28 -9.21 -14.25
C ARG A 3 -0.15 -9.99 -12.93
N GLY A 4 -1.12 -9.90 -12.02
CA GLY A 4 -1.01 -10.56 -10.72
C GLY A 4 -2.25 -10.48 -9.83
N ARG A 5 -2.23 -11.25 -8.74
CA ARG A 5 -3.31 -11.31 -7.76
C ARG A 5 -3.46 -9.97 -7.05
N LEU A 6 -4.65 -9.38 -7.10
CA LEU A 6 -4.97 -8.14 -6.41
C LEU A 6 -4.79 -8.28 -4.89
N LEU A 7 -4.53 -7.15 -4.22
CA LEU A 7 -4.56 -7.06 -2.77
C LEU A 7 -6.01 -7.10 -2.32
N THR A 8 -6.30 -7.94 -1.36
CA THR A 8 -7.60 -7.99 -0.68
C THR A 8 -7.72 -6.85 0.33
N VAL A 9 -8.95 -6.53 0.73
CA VAL A 9 -9.21 -5.49 1.74
C VAL A 9 -8.45 -5.76 3.03
N ALA A 10 -8.46 -7.00 3.51
CA ALA A 10 -7.72 -7.41 4.71
C ALA A 10 -6.19 -7.25 4.55
N GLU A 11 -5.64 -7.53 3.37
CA GLU A 11 -4.22 -7.27 3.11
C GLU A 11 -3.90 -5.78 3.08
N CYS A 12 -4.78 -4.96 2.50
CA CYS A 12 -4.63 -3.50 2.49
C CYS A 12 -4.62 -2.91 3.90
N GLU A 13 -5.52 -3.37 4.79
CA GLU A 13 -5.55 -2.96 6.20
C GLU A 13 -4.26 -3.35 6.93
N ARG A 14 -3.80 -4.60 6.75
CA ARG A 14 -2.53 -5.05 7.33
C ARG A 14 -1.34 -4.23 6.83
N ILE A 15 -1.31 -3.86 5.54
CA ILE A 15 -0.24 -3.00 4.99
C ILE A 15 -0.24 -1.64 5.69
N LYS A 16 -1.41 -1.04 5.97
CA LYS A 16 -1.51 0.24 6.71
C LYS A 16 -0.95 0.10 8.13
N VAL A 17 -1.41 -0.90 8.88
CA VAL A 17 -0.95 -1.17 10.26
C VAL A 17 0.56 -1.38 10.29
N TYR A 18 1.10 -2.23 9.41
CA TYR A 18 2.54 -2.46 9.37
C TYR A 18 3.35 -1.21 8.96
N LYS A 19 2.75 -0.32 8.17
CA LYS A 19 3.40 0.94 7.81
C LYS A 19 3.43 1.91 9.00
N GLU A 20 2.38 1.95 9.81
CA GLU A 20 2.33 2.70 11.08
C GLU A 20 3.36 2.16 12.09
N GLU A 21 3.55 0.84 12.14
CA GLU A 21 4.63 0.17 12.90
C GLU A 21 6.05 0.44 12.32
N LYS A 22 6.17 1.26 11.28
CA LYS A 22 7.43 1.63 10.60
C LYS A 22 8.20 0.44 10.02
N LEU A 23 7.52 -0.67 9.69
CA LEU A 23 8.13 -1.80 9.02
C LEU A 23 8.59 -1.43 7.60
N SER A 24 9.69 -2.03 7.15
CA SER A 24 10.17 -1.85 5.78
C SER A 24 9.23 -2.54 4.79
N ASN A 25 9.12 -2.01 3.56
CA ASN A 25 8.25 -2.59 2.54
C ASN A 25 8.62 -4.06 2.24
N ARG A 26 9.92 -4.40 2.32
CA ARG A 26 10.44 -5.77 2.19
C ARG A 26 9.97 -6.68 3.32
N GLU A 27 9.93 -6.18 4.56
CA GLU A 27 9.39 -6.91 5.71
C GLU A 27 7.90 -7.21 5.53
N ILE A 28 7.14 -6.20 5.11
CA ILE A 28 5.70 -6.30 4.85
C ILE A 28 5.42 -7.31 3.74
N ALA A 29 6.21 -7.28 2.66
CA ALA A 29 6.15 -8.23 1.55
C ALA A 29 6.35 -9.67 2.01
N ARG A 30 7.36 -9.90 2.87
CA ARG A 30 7.63 -11.22 3.46
C ARG A 30 6.48 -11.71 4.33
N ARG A 31 5.95 -10.86 5.22
CA ARG A 31 4.84 -11.22 6.12
C ARG A 31 3.53 -11.53 5.38
N LEU A 32 3.23 -10.78 4.33
CA LEU A 32 2.01 -10.95 3.55
C LEU A 32 2.17 -11.94 2.38
N LYS A 33 3.38 -12.47 2.15
CA LYS A 33 3.72 -13.31 0.98
C LYS A 33 3.31 -12.65 -0.34
N ARG A 34 3.53 -11.33 -0.45
CA ARG A 34 3.19 -10.51 -1.62
C ARG A 34 4.41 -9.86 -2.24
N ALA A 35 4.30 -9.51 -3.51
CA ALA A 35 5.35 -8.77 -4.20
C ALA A 35 5.48 -7.36 -3.60
N GLU A 36 6.72 -6.93 -3.37
CA GLU A 36 7.03 -5.60 -2.84
C GLU A 36 6.47 -4.47 -3.72
N VAL A 37 6.43 -4.70 -5.04
CA VAL A 37 5.85 -3.77 -6.02
C VAL A 37 4.37 -3.51 -5.75
N ALA A 38 3.59 -4.53 -5.33
CA ALA A 38 2.18 -4.38 -5.01
C ALA A 38 1.96 -3.48 -3.78
N ILE A 39 2.79 -3.66 -2.76
CA ILE A 39 2.76 -2.85 -1.54
C ILE A 39 3.17 -1.41 -1.85
N ARG A 40 4.24 -1.21 -2.63
CA ARG A 40 4.69 0.13 -3.05
C ARG A 40 3.61 0.86 -3.86
N ASN A 41 2.96 0.18 -4.79
CA ASN A 41 1.87 0.74 -5.59
C ASN A 41 0.66 1.10 -4.73
N PHE A 42 0.31 0.26 -3.76
CA PHE A 42 -0.76 0.54 -2.80
C PHE A 42 -0.44 1.76 -1.94
N LEU A 43 0.75 1.81 -1.33
CA LEU A 43 1.18 2.94 -0.51
C LEU A 43 1.24 4.24 -1.30
N LYS A 44 1.73 4.21 -2.55
CA LYS A 44 1.75 5.37 -3.45
C LYS A 44 0.34 5.90 -3.75
N LYS A 45 -0.64 5.00 -3.95
CA LYS A 45 -2.05 5.41 -4.13
C LYS A 45 -2.66 5.95 -2.85
N ALA A 46 -2.33 5.38 -1.70
CA ALA A 46 -2.83 5.83 -0.41
C ALA A 46 -2.35 7.24 -0.07
N THR A 47 -1.07 7.57 -0.34
CA THR A 47 -0.55 8.94 -0.17
C THR A 47 -1.04 9.90 -1.25
N GLY A 48 -1.23 9.43 -2.49
CA GLY A 48 -1.75 10.26 -3.59
C GLY A 48 -3.18 10.77 -3.36
N SER A 49 -3.97 10.14 -2.49
CA SER A 49 -5.30 10.62 -2.11
C SER A 49 -5.28 11.77 -1.11
N GLN A 50 -4.12 12.11 -0.52
CA GLN A 50 -3.97 13.31 0.31
C GLN A 50 -3.59 14.57 -0.49
N GLU A 51 -3.18 14.44 -1.76
CA GLU A 51 -2.76 15.58 -2.60
C GLU A 51 -3.89 16.23 -3.41
N SER A 52 -5.11 15.66 -3.43
CA SER A 52 -6.24 16.23 -4.20
C SER A 52 -7.17 17.17 -3.43
N ASN A 53 -6.92 17.48 -2.15
CA ASN A 53 -7.65 18.53 -1.41
C ASN A 53 -6.92 19.89 -1.41
N LYS A 54 -6.42 20.31 -2.57
CA LYS A 54 -6.07 21.72 -2.85
C LYS A 54 -6.75 22.19 -4.14
N VAL A 55 -8.07 22.24 -4.09
CA VAL A 55 -8.92 23.04 -5.01
C VAL A 55 -9.85 23.81 -4.07
N GLY A 56 -9.95 25.12 -4.06
CA GLY A 56 -9.29 26.21 -4.76
C GLY A 56 -9.58 27.47 -3.96
N ARG A 57 -8.72 28.48 -4.10
CA ARG A 57 -8.96 29.84 -3.60
C ARG A 57 -9.73 30.61 -4.67
#